data_AF-R8YCU2-F1
#
_entry.id   AF-R8YCU2-F1
#
_cell.length_a   1.000
_cell.length_b   1.000
_cell.length_c   1.000
_cell.angle_alpha   90.00
_cell.angle_beta   90.00
_cell.angle_gamma   90.00
#
_symmetry.space_group_name_H-M   'P 1'
#
loop_
_entity.id
_entity.type
_entity.pdbx_description
1 polymer ?
#
loop_
_entity_poly.entity_id
_entity_poly.type
_entity_poly.pdbx_seq_one_letter_code
_entity_poly.pdbx_strand_id
1 'polypeptide(L)'
;MQHASHSNASKSSSMTDSSGQIRLNQANIDELQKLKGIGEKKAQAIVEYRQKNGGFKNIDEFKNVKGIGPAIFEKNKARLTL
;
A
#
# COMPACT_ATOMS: atom_id res chain seq x y z
N MET A 1 -19.98 24.17 -26.86
CA MET A 1 -18.59 23.72 -27.12
C MET A 1 -17.83 23.82 -25.80
N GLN A 2 -17.57 22.76 -25.05
CA GLN A 2 -16.87 21.54 -25.46
C GLN A 2 -17.40 20.29 -24.71
N HIS A 3 -17.70 19.23 -25.47
CA HIS A 3 -17.61 17.83 -25.05
C HIS A 3 -16.54 17.20 -25.96
N ALA A 4 -15.49 16.61 -25.39
CA ALA A 4 -14.63 15.59 -25.99
C ALA A 4 -13.70 15.07 -24.87
N SER A 5 -13.92 13.89 -24.33
CA SER A 5 -13.43 12.61 -24.88
C SER A 5 -11.92 12.58 -25.05
N HIS A 6 -11.23 12.11 -24.00
CA HIS A 6 -10.00 11.35 -24.19
C HIS A 6 -10.12 10.07 -23.36
N SER A 7 -10.70 9.05 -24.00
CA SER A 7 -10.37 7.66 -23.75
C SER A 7 -8.93 7.42 -24.18
N ASN A 8 -8.06 7.00 -23.25
CA ASN A 8 -6.84 6.29 -23.59
C ASN A 8 -6.70 5.09 -22.65
N ALA A 9 -7.12 3.93 -23.13
CA ALA A 9 -6.81 2.66 -22.51
C ALA A 9 -5.30 2.40 -22.60
N SER A 10 -4.76 1.70 -21.59
CA SER A 10 -3.46 0.98 -21.58
C SER A 10 -2.31 1.65 -20.82
N LYS A 11 -2.32 1.57 -19.48
CA LYS A 11 -1.10 1.19 -18.75
C LYS A 11 -1.44 0.51 -17.42
N SER A 12 -1.30 -0.81 -17.41
CA SER A 12 -0.96 -1.66 -16.27
C SER A 12 -1.69 -1.38 -14.94
N SER A 13 -2.67 -2.24 -14.66
CA SER A 13 -3.19 -2.60 -13.34
C SER A 13 -2.20 -2.40 -12.18
N SER A 14 -2.21 -1.23 -11.58
CA SER A 14 -1.78 -1.00 -10.21
C SER A 14 -2.65 0.11 -9.67
N MET A 15 -3.56 -0.24 -8.77
CA MET A 15 -4.49 0.66 -8.08
C MET A 15 -3.72 1.54 -7.07
N THR A 16 -2.66 2.19 -7.51
CA THR A 16 -2.16 3.40 -6.86
C THR A 16 -3.16 4.49 -7.22
N ASP A 17 -3.83 5.03 -6.21
CA ASP A 17 -4.54 6.31 -6.34
C ASP A 17 -3.61 7.32 -7.04
N SER A 18 -4.13 8.26 -7.83
CA SER A 18 -3.35 9.27 -8.58
C SER A 18 -2.31 10.03 -7.73
N SER A 19 -2.41 9.89 -6.40
CA SER A 19 -1.54 10.36 -5.33
C SER A 19 -0.32 9.46 -4.99
N GLY A 20 -0.17 8.27 -5.58
CA GLY A 20 0.94 7.34 -5.29
C GLY A 20 0.89 6.65 -3.92
N GLN A 21 -0.32 6.61 -3.32
CA GLN A 21 -0.61 5.99 -2.02
C GLN A 21 -0.96 4.50 -2.14
N ILE A 22 -0.68 3.74 -1.08
CA ILE A 22 -0.82 2.28 -0.98
C ILE A 22 -1.84 1.95 0.10
N ARG A 23 -2.93 1.27 -0.30
CA ARG A 23 -4.00 0.81 0.58
C ARG A 23 -3.57 -0.43 1.34
N LEU A 24 -3.40 -0.36 2.65
CA LEU A 24 -2.92 -1.48 3.46
C LEU A 24 -3.83 -2.71 3.40
N ASN A 25 -5.15 -2.51 3.32
CA ASN A 25 -6.09 -3.62 3.28
C ASN A 25 -6.15 -4.30 1.90
N GLN A 26 -5.97 -3.53 0.82
CA GLN A 26 -6.12 -4.01 -0.56
C GLN A 26 -4.81 -4.25 -1.30
N ALA A 27 -3.70 -3.70 -0.81
CA ALA A 27 -2.42 -3.77 -1.50
C ALA A 27 -1.93 -5.21 -1.60
N ASN A 28 -1.37 -5.51 -2.77
CA ASN A 28 -0.70 -6.77 -3.03
C ASN A 28 0.74 -6.73 -2.55
N ILE A 29 1.38 -7.89 -2.50
CA ILE A 29 2.78 -8.02 -2.06
C ILE A 29 3.70 -7.12 -2.89
N ASP A 30 3.54 -7.09 -4.21
CA ASP A 30 4.32 -6.21 -5.08
C ASP A 30 4.13 -4.72 -4.78
N GLU A 31 2.91 -4.31 -4.41
CA GLU A 31 2.63 -2.92 -4.06
C GLU A 31 3.27 -2.56 -2.72
N LEU A 32 3.14 -3.43 -1.72
CA LEU A 32 3.80 -3.27 -0.42
C LEU A 32 5.33 -3.22 -0.57
N GLN A 33 5.90 -3.96 -1.53
CA GLN A 33 7.33 -3.91 -1.85
C GLN A 33 7.77 -2.59 -2.50
N LYS A 34 6.85 -1.77 -3.05
CA LYS A 34 7.18 -0.41 -3.52
C LYS A 34 7.48 0.55 -2.38
N LEU A 35 7.23 0.16 -1.13
CA LEU A 35 7.52 0.95 0.06
C LEU A 35 9.01 0.88 0.43
N LYS A 36 9.55 2.01 0.88
CA LYS A 36 10.98 2.12 1.19
C LYS A 36 11.32 1.25 2.39
N GLY A 37 12.23 0.29 2.19
CA GLY A 37 12.66 -0.65 3.24
C GLY A 37 11.73 -1.83 3.45
N ILE A 38 10.78 -2.07 2.56
CA ILE A 38 9.89 -3.24 2.57
C ILE A 38 10.28 -4.16 1.41
N GLY A 39 10.81 -5.33 1.74
CA GLY A 39 11.03 -6.41 0.80
C GLY A 39 9.97 -7.50 0.96
N GLU A 40 10.08 -8.55 0.17
CA GLU A 40 9.16 -9.69 0.12
C GLU A 40 8.76 -10.22 1.51
N LYS A 41 9.72 -10.50 2.41
CA LYS A 41 9.44 -10.99 3.77
C LYS A 41 8.56 -10.04 4.60
N LYS A 42 8.78 -8.73 4.48
CA LYS A 42 8.00 -7.72 5.21
C LYS A 42 6.62 -7.54 4.57
N ALA A 43 6.55 -7.58 3.24
CA ALA A 43 5.28 -7.56 2.52
C ALA A 43 4.40 -8.78 2.86
N GLN A 44 4.98 -9.98 2.94
CA GLN A 44 4.29 -11.17 3.42
C GLN A 44 3.79 -11.00 4.86
N ALA A 45 4.62 -10.46 5.76
CA ALA A 45 4.20 -10.21 7.14
C ALA A 45 3.01 -9.25 7.24
N ILE A 46 2.90 -8.25 6.35
CA ILE A 46 1.74 -7.34 6.27
C ILE A 46 0.49 -8.11 5.86
N VAL A 47 0.60 -8.98 4.85
CA VAL A 47 -0.51 -9.82 4.38
C VAL A 47 -0.96 -10.80 5.46
N GLU A 48 -0.02 -11.44 6.15
CA GLU A 48 -0.33 -12.28 7.31
C GLU A 48 -0.99 -11.50 8.44
N TYR A 49 -0.51 -10.29 8.73
CA TYR A 49 -1.08 -9.45 9.77
C TYR A 49 -2.54 -9.11 9.47
N ARG A 50 -2.86 -8.67 8.24
CA ARG A 50 -4.27 -8.41 7.87
C ARG A 50 -5.12 -9.68 7.92
N GLN A 51 -4.59 -10.84 7.52
CA GLN A 51 -5.36 -12.09 7.59
C GLN A 51 -5.63 -12.50 9.04
N LYS A 52 -4.66 -12.33 9.94
CA LYS A 52 -4.78 -12.67 11.37
C LYS A 52 -5.65 -11.69 12.15
N ASN A 53 -5.60 -10.40 11.82
CA ASN A 53 -6.30 -9.33 12.54
C ASN A 53 -7.62 -8.90 11.88
N GLY A 54 -7.94 -9.43 10.70
CA GLY A 54 -9.12 -9.04 9.92
C GLY A 54 -8.97 -7.72 9.15
N GLY A 55 -7.73 -7.25 8.96
CA GLY A 55 -7.41 -5.98 8.32
C GLY A 55 -6.59 -5.05 9.20
N PHE A 56 -6.21 -3.91 8.63
CA PHE A 56 -5.67 -2.76 9.33
C PHE A 56 -6.82 -1.80 9.64
N LYS A 57 -7.00 -1.47 10.92
CA LYS A 57 -7.97 -0.47 11.37
C LYS A 57 -7.46 0.95 11.20
N ASN A 58 -6.15 1.12 11.33
CA ASN A 58 -5.47 2.41 11.25
C ASN A 58 -4.08 2.22 10.61
N ILE A 59 -3.53 3.28 10.02
CA ILE A 59 -2.18 3.24 9.44
C ILE A 59 -1.11 2.93 10.50
N ASP A 60 -1.32 3.28 11.77
CA ASP A 60 -0.38 3.00 12.85
C ASP A 60 -0.20 1.51 13.14
N GLU A 61 -1.23 0.68 12.86
CA GLU A 61 -1.13 -0.78 13.02
C GLU A 61 -0.09 -1.39 12.07
N PHE A 62 0.28 -0.68 11.01
CA PHE A 62 1.40 -1.05 10.15
C PHE A 62 2.71 -1.24 10.91
N LYS A 63 2.93 -0.47 11.99
CA LYS A 63 4.10 -0.59 12.88
C LYS A 63 4.07 -1.85 13.75
N ASN A 64 2.91 -2.50 13.90
CA ASN A 64 2.76 -3.74 14.65
C ASN A 64 3.14 -4.97 13.82
N VAL A 65 3.35 -4.80 12.51
CA VAL A 65 3.75 -5.88 11.63
C VAL A 65 5.19 -6.31 11.92
N LYS A 66 5.41 -7.61 12.02
CA LYS A 66 6.74 -8.18 12.28
C LYS A 66 7.76 -7.72 11.23
N GLY A 67 8.80 -7.02 11.68
CA GLY A 67 9.85 -6.47 10.81
C GLY A 67 9.56 -5.08 10.25
N ILE A 68 8.41 -4.48 10.56
CA ILE A 68 8.11 -3.07 10.24
C ILE A 68 8.27 -2.24 11.51
N GLY A 69 9.44 -1.64 11.64
CA GLY A 69 9.71 -0.70 12.73
C GLY A 69 9.16 0.71 12.44
N PRO A 70 9.19 1.59 13.45
CA PRO A 70 8.79 3.00 13.30
C PRO A 70 9.58 3.72 12.21
N ALA A 71 10.87 3.39 12.02
CA ALA A 71 11.69 3.98 10.96
C ALA A 71 11.19 3.69 9.54
N ILE A 72 10.59 2.51 9.31
CA ILE A 72 9.99 2.16 8.01
C ILE A 72 8.64 2.88 7.90
N PHE A 73 7.84 2.87 8.96
CA PHE A 73 6.56 3.55 8.95
C PHE A 73 6.69 5.04 8.66
N GLU A 74 7.55 5.78 9.36
CA GLU A 74 7.71 7.23 9.17
C GLU A 74 8.09 7.59 7.72
N LYS A 75 8.94 6.77 7.08
CA LYS A 75 9.34 6.96 5.68
C LYS A 75 8.22 6.71 4.68
N ASN A 76 7.20 5.94 5.07
CA ASN A 76 6.13 5.51 4.19
C ASN A 76 4.77 6.10 4.58
N LYS A 77 4.60 6.68 5.77
CA LYS A 77 3.35 7.17 6.35
C LYS A 77 2.57 8.07 5.39
N ALA A 78 3.25 8.99 4.71
CA ALA A 78 2.63 9.89 3.72
C ALA A 78 2.00 9.15 2.52
N ARG A 79 2.45 7.92 2.27
CA ARG A 79 2.00 7.06 1.18
C ARG A 79 1.08 5.94 1.67
N LEU A 80 0.82 5.79 2.96
CA LEU A 80 -0.05 4.73 3.49
C LEU A 80 -1.48 5.23 3.62
N THR A 81 -2.42 4.39 3.21
CA THR A 81 -3.86 4.60 3.41
C THR A 81 -4.52 3.25 3.72
N LEU A 82 -5.79 3.23 4.12
CA LEU A 82 -6.51 2.00 4.51
C LEU A 82 -7.12 1.27 3.31
#